data_AF-A0A8J3C5T3-F1
#
_entry.id   AF-A0A8J3C5T3-F1
#
_cell.length_a   1.000
_cell.length_b   1.000
_cell.length_c   1.000
_cell.angle_alpha   90.00
_cell.angle_beta   90.00
_cell.angle_gamma   90.00
#
_symmetry.space_group_name_H-M   'P 1'
#
loop_
_entity.id
_entity.type
_entity.pdbx_description
1 polymer ?
#
loop_
_entity_poly.entity_id
_entity_poly.type
_entity_poly.pdbx_seq_one_letter_code
_entity_poly.pdbx_strand_id
1 'polypeptide(L)' 'MAACKEWAGIDVGKGFHHAYAVDETGTVVFPRKVVNGQAAIEQLIARTIAETARMRGDLTPITSPD' A
#
# COMPACT_ATOMS: atom_id res chain seq x y z
N MET A 1 -6.83 17.37 1.39
CA MET A 1 -5.75 16.91 2.29
C MET A 1 -4.43 17.16 1.59
N ALA A 2 -3.47 17.80 2.25
CA ALA A 2 -2.10 17.83 1.72
C ALA A 2 -1.56 16.40 1.75
N ALA A 3 -0.98 15.92 0.64
CA ALA A 3 -0.31 14.64 0.62
C ALA A 3 0.90 14.73 1.56
N CYS A 4 0.87 13.99 2.67
CA CYS A 4 2.06 13.83 3.51
C CYS A 4 3.06 12.99 2.72
N LYS A 5 4.34 13.39 2.76
CA LYS A 5 5.40 12.67 2.07
C LYS A 5 5.76 11.45 2.92
N GLU A 6 5.52 10.26 2.38
CA GLU A 6 5.78 8.99 3.06
C GLU A 6 6.77 8.16 2.23
N TRP A 7 7.57 7.34 2.90
CA TRP A 7 8.46 6.38 2.25
C TRP A 7 8.04 4.97 2.62
N ALA A 8 7.84 4.14 1.60
CA ALA A 8 7.53 2.73 1.79
C ALA A 8 8.79 1.87 1.56
N GLY A 9 8.97 0.83 2.39
CA GLY A 9 10.00 -0.19 2.25
C GLY A 9 9.40 -1.59 2.37
N ILE A 10 9.91 -2.52 1.58
CA ILE A 10 9.53 -3.94 1.62
C ILE A 10 10.79 -4.78 1.80
N ASP A 11 10.80 -5.60 2.84
CA ASP A 11 11.82 -6.61 3.08
C ASP A 11 11.24 -8.02 2.85
N VAL A 12 11.90 -8.80 1.99
CA VAL A 12 11.42 -10.11 1.52
C VAL A 12 12.15 -11.21 2.26
N GLY A 13 11.43 -11.94 3.11
CA GLY A 13 11.92 -13.13 3.78
C GLY A 13 11.33 -14.43 3.21
N LYS A 14 11.96 -15.56 3.53
CA LYS A 14 11.53 -16.90 3.07
C LYS A 14 10.07 -17.20 3.38
N GLY A 15 9.63 -16.93 4.62
CA GLY A 15 8.25 -17.18 5.05
C GLY A 15 7.34 -15.96 5.03
N PHE A 16 7.91 -14.75 5.04
CA PHE A 16 7.15 -13.52 5.23
C PHE A 16 7.83 -12.33 4.57
N HIS A 17 7.01 -11.40 4.07
CA HIS A 17 7.39 -10.05 3.71
C HIS A 17 7.09 -9.10 4.86
N HIS A 18 7.91 -8.07 5.00
CA HIS A 18 7.73 -6.98 5.93
C HIS A 18 7.55 -5.69 5.15
N ALA A 19 6.32 -5.17 5.11
CA ALA A 19 5.97 -3.91 4.44
C ALA A 19 5.80 -2.81 5.49
N TYR A 20 6.58 -1.73 5.34
CA TYR A 20 6.63 -0.59 6.26
C TYR A 20 6.45 0.71 5.49
N ALA A 21 5.72 1.67 6.06
CA ALA A 21 5.78 3.07 5.64
C ALA A 21 6.19 3.96 6.80
N VAL A 22 7.02 4.96 6.51
CA VAL A 22 7.45 5.99 7.45
C VAL A 22 7.03 7.37 6.97
N ASP A 23 6.60 8.22 7.89
CA ASP A 23 6.28 9.62 7.61
C ASP A 23 7.53 10.52 7.65
N GLU A 24 7.33 11.83 7.42
CA GLU A 24 8.39 12.86 7.45
C GLU A 24 9.12 13.01 8.78
N THR A 25 8.54 12.53 9.88
CA THR A 25 9.17 12.54 11.21
C THR A 25 9.99 11.28 11.47
N GLY A 26 9.95 10.31 10.55
CA GLY A 26 10.54 8.99 10.71
C GLY A 26 9.66 8.01 11.51
N THR A 27 8.41 8.37 11.77
CA THR A 27 7.47 7.49 12.49
C THR A 27 6.93 6.42 11.56
N VAL A 28 6.91 5.16 12.02
CA VAL A 28 6.27 4.07 11.28
C VAL A 28 4.75 4.21 11.34
N VAL A 29 4.13 4.44 10.19
CA VAL A 29 2.67 4.64 10.06
C VAL A 29 1.94 3.44 9.45
N PHE A 30 2.68 2.51 8.83
CA PHE A 30 2.10 1.29 8.25
C PHE A 30 2.98 0.06 8.48
N PRO A 31 2.88 -0.64 9.62
CA PRO A 31 3.62 -1.89 9.83
C PRO A 31 2.79 -3.12 9.41
N ARG A 32 3.28 -3.90 8.45
CA ARG A 32 2.66 -5.17 8.05
C ARG A 32 3.65 -6.30 7.84
N LYS A 33 3.37 -7.42 8.52
CA LYS A 33 3.95 -8.72 8.21
C LYS A 33 2.97 -9.49 7.33
N VAL A 34 3.43 -9.94 6.17
CA VAL A 34 2.61 -10.61 5.15
C VAL A 34 3.19 -11.99 4.90
N VAL A 35 2.36 -13.03 4.92
CA VAL A 35 2.82 -14.38 4.53
C VAL A 35 3.37 -14.33 3.10
N ASN A 36 4.51 -14.97 2.86
CA ASN A 36 5.05 -15.12 1.52
C ASN A 36 4.22 -16.14 0.71
N GLY A 37 3.02 -15.70 0.31
CA GLY A 37 2.08 -16.47 -0.48
C GLY A 37 1.28 -15.54 -1.37
N GLN A 38 0.99 -16.00 -2.59
CA GLN A 38 0.38 -15.20 -3.64
C GLN A 38 -0.88 -14.46 -3.19
N ALA A 39 -1.84 -15.18 -2.59
CA ALA A 39 -3.10 -14.59 -2.15
C ALA A 39 -2.91 -13.45 -1.11
N ALA A 40 -1.98 -13.62 -0.17
CA ALA A 40 -1.72 -12.60 0.86
C ALA A 40 -1.08 -11.33 0.26
N ILE A 41 -0.20 -11.52 -0.73
CA ILE A 41 0.45 -10.42 -1.44
C ILE A 41 -0.56 -9.70 -2.34
N GLU A 42 -1.37 -10.44 -3.11
CA GLU A 42 -2.43 -9.87 -3.95
C GLU A 42 -3.43 -9.06 -3.14
N GLN A 43 -3.85 -9.56 -1.97
CA GLN A 43 -4.72 -8.83 -1.06
C GLN A 43 -4.10 -7.53 -0.55
N LEU A 44 -2.81 -7.54 -0.21
CA LEU A 44 -2.10 -6.31 0.19
C LEU A 44 -2.08 -5.30 -0.97
N ILE A 45 -1.73 -5.74 -2.17
CA ILE A 45 -1.67 -4.87 -3.36
C ILE A 45 -3.04 -4.27 -3.66
N ALA A 46 -4.09 -5.10 -3.72
CA ALA A 46 -5.45 -4.66 -4.01
C ALA A 46 -5.93 -3.62 -2.98
N ARG A 47 -5.67 -3.87 -1.69
CA ARG A 47 -5.98 -2.91 -0.63
C ARG A 47 -5.25 -1.59 -0.83
N THR A 48 -3.94 -1.63 -1.06
CA THR A 48 -3.12 -0.42 -1.24
C THR A 48 -3.55 0.39 -2.45
N ILE A 49 -3.90 -0.27 -3.57
CA ILE A 49 -4.46 0.39 -4.75
C ILE A 49 -5.79 1.07 -4.42
N ALA A 50 -6.69 0.37 -3.74
CA ALA A 50 -8.00 0.92 -3.37
C ALA A 50 -7.89 2.13 -2.43
N GLU A 51 -7.04 2.06 -1.40
CA GLU A 51 -6.84 3.20 -0.49
C GLU A 51 -6.19 4.39 -1.22
N THR A 52 -5.15 4.14 -2.03
CA THR A 52 -4.52 5.20 -2.83
C THR A 52 -5.53 5.85 -3.77
N ALA A 53 -6.38 5.05 -4.43
CA ALA A 53 -7.40 5.58 -5.34
C ALA A 53 -8.42 6.47 -4.61
N ARG A 54 -8.82 6.13 -3.38
CA ARG A 54 -9.73 6.96 -2.57
C ARG A 54 -9.11 8.30 -2.16
N MET A 55 -7.80 8.32 -1.92
CA MET A 55 -7.08 9.53 -1.53
C MET A 55 -6.80 10.45 -2.72
N ARG A 56 -6.71 9.90 -3.93
CA ARG A 56 -6.44 10.65 -5.16
C ARG A 56 -7.71 11.25 -5.75
N GLY A 57 -7.90 12.55 -5.53
CA GLY A 57 -9.00 13.32 -6.13
C GLY A 57 -8.83 13.67 -7.60
N ASP A 58 -7.68 13.36 -8.20
CA ASP A 58 -7.32 13.67 -9.59
C ASP A 58 -7.55 12.51 -10.57
N LEU A 59 -8.06 11.37 -10.09
CA LEU A 59 -8.35 10.21 -10.91
C LEU A 59 -9.68 10.36 -11.63
N THR A 60 -9.68 10.18 -12.95
CA THR A 60 -10.91 10.03 -13.74
C THR A 60 -11.50 8.64 -13.51
N PRO A 61 -12.80 8.52 -13.14
CA PRO A 61 -13.47 7.23 -13.03
C PRO A 61 -13.43 6.49 -14.37
N ILE A 62 -12.96 5.25 -14.37
CA ILE A 62 -13.11 4.36 -15.51
C ILE A 62 -14.47 3.68 -15.36
N THR A 63 -15.40 4.00 -16.27
CA THR A 63 -16.65 3.25 -16.42
C THR A 63 -16.38 2.02 -17.27
N SER A 64 -16.79 0.84 -16.82
CA SER A 64 -16.80 -0.33 -17.68
C SER A 64 -17.70 -0.06 -18.89
N PRO A 65 -17.27 -0.36 -20.13
CA PRO A 65 -18.18 -0.38 -21.26
C PRO A 65 -19.22 -1.48 -21.04
N ASP A 66 -20.47 -1.20 -21.47
CA ASP A 66 -21.59 -2.15 -21.46
C ASP A 66 -21.27 -3.46 -22.22
#